data_AF-A0A2V8EYU4-F1
#
_entry.id   AF-A0A2V8EYU4-F1
#
_cell.length_a   1.000
_cell.length_b   1.000
_cell.length_c   1.000
_cell.angle_alpha   90.00
_cell.angle_beta   90.00
_cell.angle_gamma   90.00
#
_symmetry.space_group_name_H-M   'P 1'
#
loop_
_entity.id
_entity.type
_entity.pdbx_description
1 polymer ?
#
loop_
_entity_poly.entity_id
_entity_poly.type
_entity_poly.pdbx_seq_one_letter_code
_entity_poly.pdbx_strand_id
1 'polypeptide(L)'
;MVQPTVQSSDNLCRDMCSLVKPLPRAVTRPVSFLILVAWVAVMALLLRRSYLEASSASLATDLARYGSAAVWRGIYYRGEKIGFTVSQTLPEGDGFELQEDGRLQMALLGATTAATIRTDAHVDRAFALRAFEFSLDPGTGKVEVRGRIDGRRLSLEVRTASGARAEERLLDEPPALSQNLSRRLADGGLATGARHQWTMFDPATLRNSPVVVDVGRRELVRGAGVAPIPAFRVEMTFAGLRTTSWVTDTGEVVREESPLGLITIRESPQSARTMAVSNRIREDLLQTAAVVPRMSTRIDEPRDVRRLRLRVRGLEAAAFPRGDLDGGAQRTDGDVVELIDPRQMTAERADPDASRYLAAEPFIESDAPEIRAEADAAVRGIEGDRARAERLTRYVNALLDKKPTVSLPSAREVLRTKVGDCNEHTALYVAMARAVGLPARIAVGLVFVHGAFYYHAWPEVYVDRAAGRGLWLPVDPTLNQFPADATHLRLTRGGLDKQAAILPLIGHLAIDVVSVDLEPNRTPILVGRQPVDLGALTVPIPRRESSCCACRR
;
A
#
# COMPACT_ATOMS: atom_id res chain seq x y z
N MET A 1 45.62 34.55 -57.16
CA MET A 1 45.31 35.77 -56.38
C MET A 1 44.16 36.47 -57.06
N VAL A 2 42.94 36.34 -56.53
CA VAL A 2 41.87 37.36 -56.47
C VAL A 2 40.78 36.73 -55.56
N GLN A 3 40.58 37.26 -54.36
CA GLN A 3 39.42 36.98 -53.52
C GLN A 3 38.31 37.98 -53.87
N PRO A 4 37.02 37.60 -53.86
CA PRO A 4 35.93 38.54 -53.70
C PRO A 4 35.55 38.65 -52.22
N THR A 5 35.61 39.87 -51.71
CA THR A 5 35.21 40.30 -50.37
C THR A 5 33.68 40.35 -50.24
N VAL A 6 33.17 39.70 -49.19
CA VAL A 6 31.78 39.76 -48.74
C VAL A 6 31.60 41.05 -47.92
N GLN A 7 30.75 41.95 -48.38
CA GLN A 7 30.29 43.13 -47.64
C GLN A 7 28.81 43.34 -47.97
N SER A 8 27.89 42.77 -47.20
CA SER A 8 26.45 43.15 -47.16
C SER A 8 25.62 42.25 -46.22
N SER A 9 25.91 42.23 -44.92
CA SER A 9 24.96 41.66 -43.93
C SER A 9 25.07 42.19 -42.51
N ASP A 10 26.13 42.92 -42.15
CA ASP A 10 26.34 43.37 -40.76
C ASP A 10 25.56 44.64 -40.35
N ASN A 11 24.94 45.34 -41.30
CA ASN A 11 24.26 46.60 -41.01
C ASN A 11 22.77 46.49 -40.65
N LEU A 12 22.12 45.32 -40.81
CA LEU A 12 20.73 45.15 -40.35
C LEU A 12 20.61 44.65 -38.90
N CYS A 13 21.64 44.03 -38.34
CA CYS A 13 21.56 43.45 -36.99
C CYS A 13 21.86 44.47 -35.88
N ARG A 14 22.42 45.64 -36.19
CA ARG A 14 22.72 46.70 -35.20
C ARG A 14 21.52 47.57 -34.83
N ASP A 15 20.55 47.73 -35.73
CA ASP A 15 19.45 48.68 -35.51
C ASP A 15 18.24 48.08 -34.77
N MET A 16 18.12 46.75 -34.66
CA MET A 16 17.03 46.10 -33.90
C MET A 16 17.31 45.88 -32.41
N CYS A 17 18.56 46.01 -31.95
CA CYS A 17 18.92 45.80 -30.54
C CYS A 17 18.89 47.06 -29.66
N SER A 18 18.49 48.23 -30.17
CA SER A 18 18.59 49.51 -29.44
C SER A 18 17.28 50.01 -28.81
N LEU A 19 16.16 49.32 -28.98
CA LEU A 19 14.82 49.81 -28.59
C LEU A 19 14.42 49.56 -27.13
N VAL A 20 15.21 48.84 -26.33
CA VAL A 20 14.94 48.64 -24.90
C VAL A 20 16.15 49.06 -24.07
N LYS A 21 16.18 50.33 -23.65
CA LYS A 21 17.15 50.78 -22.64
C LYS A 21 16.91 50.01 -21.34
N PRO A 22 17.92 49.34 -20.75
CA PRO A 22 17.73 48.65 -19.49
C PRO A 22 17.36 49.67 -18.41
N LEU A 23 16.22 49.44 -17.75
CA LEU A 23 15.74 50.29 -16.66
C LEU A 23 16.79 50.35 -15.53
N PRO A 24 16.94 51.50 -14.85
CA PRO A 24 17.92 51.66 -13.79
C PRO A 24 17.75 50.60 -12.69
N ARG A 25 18.86 50.12 -12.11
CA ARG A 25 18.84 49.16 -10.99
C ARG A 25 18.03 49.63 -9.77
N ALA A 26 17.88 50.95 -9.61
CA ALA A 26 17.04 51.57 -8.59
C ALA A 26 15.53 51.33 -8.80
N VAL A 27 15.10 51.09 -10.04
CA VAL A 27 13.70 50.83 -10.41
C VAL A 27 13.44 49.33 -10.59
N THR A 28 14.40 48.59 -11.18
CA THR A 28 14.20 47.15 -11.44
C THR A 28 14.26 46.29 -10.19
N ARG A 29 15.06 46.65 -9.17
CA ARG A 29 15.12 45.93 -7.89
C ARG A 29 13.81 45.96 -7.09
N PRO A 30 13.18 47.12 -6.81
CA PRO A 30 11.92 47.14 -6.09
C PRO A 30 10.79 46.47 -6.88
N VAL A 31 10.75 46.63 -8.21
CA VAL A 31 9.76 45.96 -9.06
C VAL A 31 9.94 44.43 -9.05
N SER A 32 11.17 43.93 -9.15
CA SER A 32 11.45 42.49 -9.06
C SER A 32 11.09 41.92 -7.69
N PHE A 33 11.36 42.67 -6.62
CA PHE A 33 10.96 42.30 -5.27
C PHE A 33 9.44 42.25 -5.12
N LEU A 34 8.71 43.23 -5.66
CA LEU A 34 7.24 43.23 -5.66
C LEU A 34 6.67 42.07 -6.47
N ILE A 35 7.26 41.73 -7.61
CA ILE A 35 6.86 40.55 -8.41
C ILE A 35 7.10 39.26 -7.62
N LEU A 36 8.23 39.13 -6.93
CA LEU A 36 8.53 37.96 -6.10
C LEU A 36 7.53 37.85 -4.94
N VAL A 37 7.24 38.95 -4.24
CA VAL A 37 6.24 38.98 -3.16
C VAL A 37 4.85 38.63 -3.68
N ALA A 38 4.45 39.18 -4.83
CA ALA A 38 3.18 38.85 -5.48
C ALA A 38 3.13 37.38 -5.89
N TRP A 39 4.21 36.82 -6.44
CA TRP A 39 4.31 35.41 -6.80
C TRP A 39 4.22 34.51 -5.57
N VAL A 40 4.95 34.82 -4.48
CA VAL A 40 4.85 34.09 -3.21
C VAL A 40 3.43 34.18 -2.63
N ALA A 41 2.80 35.35 -2.68
CA ALA A 41 1.42 35.53 -2.21
C ALA A 41 0.42 34.72 -3.04
N VAL A 42 0.55 34.72 -4.37
CA VAL A 42 -0.28 33.92 -5.28
C VAL A 42 -0.04 32.43 -5.07
N MET A 43 1.21 31.99 -4.91
CA MET A 43 1.54 30.60 -4.60
C MET A 43 1.01 30.17 -3.22
N ALA A 44 1.08 31.03 -2.21
CA ALA A 44 0.50 30.78 -0.90
C ALA A 44 -1.04 30.71 -0.95
N LEU A 45 -1.68 31.60 -1.72
CA LEU A 45 -3.11 31.56 -2.00
C LEU A 45 -3.52 30.30 -2.76
N LEU A 46 -2.75 29.90 -3.77
CA LEU A 46 -2.98 28.67 -4.52
C LEU A 46 -2.79 27.45 -3.62
N LEU A 47 -1.73 27.38 -2.80
CA LEU A 47 -1.53 26.29 -1.83
C LEU A 47 -2.70 26.21 -0.85
N ARG A 48 -3.11 27.35 -0.29
CA ARG A 48 -4.22 27.41 0.65
C ARG A 48 -5.53 26.95 0.00
N ARG A 49 -5.81 27.40 -1.23
CA ARG A 49 -7.06 27.09 -1.93
C ARG A 49 -7.10 25.65 -2.46
N SER A 50 -5.98 25.13 -2.96
CA SER A 50 -5.87 23.80 -3.56
C SER A 50 -5.70 22.67 -2.53
N TYR A 51 -4.96 22.88 -1.44
CA TYR A 51 -4.68 21.82 -0.47
C TYR A 51 -5.49 21.94 0.83
N LEU A 52 -5.70 23.15 1.36
CA LEU A 52 -6.35 23.34 2.67
C LEU A 52 -7.86 23.54 2.55
N GLU A 53 -8.34 24.33 1.58
CA GLU A 53 -9.76 24.68 1.45
C GLU A 53 -10.55 23.65 0.62
N ALA A 54 -10.01 23.13 -0.48
CA ALA A 54 -10.68 22.07 -1.25
C ALA A 54 -10.89 20.78 -0.45
N SER A 55 -9.88 20.36 0.34
CA SER A 55 -9.91 19.16 1.17
C SER A 55 -10.81 19.29 2.42
N SER A 56 -11.08 20.52 2.88
CA SER A 56 -11.92 20.79 4.06
C SER A 56 -13.37 21.11 3.69
N ALA A 57 -13.62 21.75 2.54
CA ALA A 57 -14.97 22.01 2.03
C ALA A 57 -15.68 20.73 1.53
N SER A 58 -14.96 19.82 0.86
CA SER A 58 -15.50 18.49 0.53
C SER A 58 -15.81 17.70 1.81
N LEU A 59 -14.89 17.73 2.78
CA LEU A 59 -15.05 17.04 4.07
C LEU A 59 -16.28 17.53 4.84
N ALA A 60 -16.46 18.85 4.96
CA ALA A 60 -17.57 19.40 5.71
C ALA A 60 -18.91 19.01 5.07
N THR A 61 -18.96 18.95 3.74
CA THR A 61 -20.14 18.54 2.97
C THR A 61 -20.39 17.04 3.12
N ASP A 62 -19.36 16.20 2.98
CA ASP A 62 -19.47 14.75 3.12
C ASP A 62 -19.87 14.34 4.56
N LEU A 63 -19.33 15.03 5.57
CA LEU A 63 -19.65 14.77 6.97
C LEU A 63 -20.97 15.41 7.44
N ALA A 64 -21.57 16.31 6.67
CA ALA A 64 -22.83 16.96 7.03
C ALA A 64 -24.01 15.98 7.06
N ARG A 65 -23.87 14.82 6.39
CA ARG A 65 -24.88 13.74 6.39
C ARG A 65 -25.03 13.03 7.74
N TYR A 66 -24.08 13.20 8.65
CA TYR A 66 -24.08 12.51 9.94
C TYR A 66 -24.90 13.25 10.98
N GLY A 67 -25.93 12.57 11.49
CA GLY A 67 -26.79 13.09 12.55
C GLY A 67 -26.22 12.93 13.96
N SER A 68 -27.05 13.18 14.97
CA SER A 68 -26.69 13.01 16.39
C SER A 68 -26.41 11.56 16.80
N ALA A 69 -26.91 10.59 16.03
CA ALA A 69 -26.68 9.17 16.24
C ALA A 69 -25.32 8.66 15.70
N ALA A 70 -24.54 9.53 15.05
CA ALA A 70 -23.27 9.14 14.46
C ALA A 70 -22.22 8.78 15.51
N VAL A 71 -21.52 7.66 15.27
CA VAL A 71 -20.45 7.17 16.14
C VAL A 71 -19.12 7.56 15.54
N TRP A 72 -18.39 8.41 16.26
CA TRP A 72 -17.06 8.89 15.89
C TRP A 72 -15.98 8.06 16.60
N ARG A 73 -14.96 7.66 15.84
CA ARG A 73 -13.81 6.93 16.37
C ARG A 73 -12.51 7.56 15.90
N GLY A 74 -11.57 7.75 16.81
CA GLY A 74 -10.19 8.10 16.47
C GLY A 74 -9.39 6.84 16.14
N ILE A 75 -8.53 6.93 15.12
CA ILE A 75 -7.62 5.85 14.71
C ILE A 75 -6.20 6.25 15.09
N TYR A 76 -5.54 5.37 15.80
CA TYR A 76 -4.20 5.57 16.35
C TYR A 76 -3.27 4.45 15.89
N TYR A 77 -2.02 4.79 15.61
CA TYR A 77 -0.95 3.84 15.37
C TYR A 77 0.17 4.11 16.37
N ARG A 78 0.48 3.12 17.22
CA ARG A 78 1.52 3.22 18.27
C ARG A 78 1.41 4.46 19.17
N GLY A 79 0.16 4.89 19.44
CA GLY A 79 -0.15 6.03 20.29
C GLY A 79 -0.29 7.37 19.57
N GLU A 80 0.08 7.45 18.29
CA GLU A 80 -0.07 8.65 17.46
C GLU A 80 -1.38 8.60 16.67
N LYS A 81 -2.11 9.71 16.60
CA LYS A 81 -3.38 9.76 15.87
C LYS A 81 -3.12 9.85 14.38
N ILE A 82 -3.54 8.84 13.64
CA ILE A 82 -3.37 8.77 12.18
C ILE A 82 -4.69 9.05 11.45
N GLY A 83 -5.81 9.17 12.14
CA GLY A 83 -7.08 9.40 11.46
C GLY A 83 -8.33 9.29 12.33
N PHE A 84 -9.47 9.18 11.67
CA PHE A 84 -10.75 8.91 12.29
C PHE A 84 -11.69 8.18 11.34
N THR A 85 -12.68 7.49 11.89
CA THR A 85 -13.90 7.11 11.18
C THR A 85 -15.14 7.73 11.84
N VAL A 86 -16.17 7.92 11.04
CA VAL A 86 -17.52 8.20 11.49
C VAL A 86 -18.44 7.18 10.84
N SER A 87 -19.40 6.65 11.61
CA SER A 87 -20.37 5.69 11.10
C SER A 87 -21.77 5.98 11.64
N GLN A 88 -22.79 5.61 10.87
CA GLN A 88 -24.18 5.63 11.31
C GLN A 88 -24.97 4.46 10.71
N THR A 89 -26.10 4.14 11.32
CA THR A 89 -27.00 3.09 10.87
C THR A 89 -28.38 3.69 10.71
N LEU A 90 -28.92 3.62 9.50
CA LEU A 90 -30.20 4.20 9.14
C LEU A 90 -31.19 3.07 8.81
N PRO A 91 -32.45 3.13 9.28
CA PRO A 91 -33.48 2.22 8.82
C PRO A 91 -33.72 2.39 7.32
N GLU A 92 -33.81 1.29 6.57
CA GLU A 92 -34.05 1.31 5.13
C GLU A 92 -34.99 0.16 4.75
N GLY A 93 -36.23 0.48 4.37
CA GLY A 93 -37.21 -0.54 3.96
C GLY A 93 -37.43 -1.63 5.02
N ASP A 94 -37.09 -2.87 4.68
CA ASP A 94 -37.14 -4.02 5.58
C ASP A 94 -35.80 -4.33 6.26
N GLY A 95 -34.80 -3.44 6.20
CA GLY A 95 -33.47 -3.63 6.76
C GLY A 95 -32.79 -2.32 7.18
N PHE A 96 -31.49 -2.23 6.94
CA PHE A 96 -30.68 -1.07 7.34
C PHE A 96 -29.65 -0.67 6.26
N GLU A 97 -29.36 0.62 6.21
CA GLU A 97 -28.19 1.19 5.54
C GLU A 97 -27.12 1.52 6.58
N LEU A 98 -25.92 0.97 6.41
CA LEU A 98 -24.75 1.21 7.23
C LEU A 98 -23.80 2.12 6.46
N GLN A 99 -23.59 3.34 6.97
CA GLN A 99 -22.71 4.32 6.35
C GLN A 99 -21.46 4.50 7.21
N GLU A 100 -20.29 4.54 6.58
CA GLU A 100 -19.02 4.82 7.22
C GLU A 100 -18.12 5.67 6.32
N ASP A 101 -17.59 6.76 6.87
CA ASP A 101 -16.53 7.56 6.24
C ASP A 101 -15.30 7.58 7.13
N GLY A 102 -14.13 7.53 6.52
CA GLY A 102 -12.84 7.52 7.20
C GLY A 102 -11.85 8.46 6.55
N ARG A 103 -10.98 9.04 7.37
CA ARG A 103 -9.77 9.72 6.91
C ARG A 103 -8.56 9.20 7.64
N LEU A 104 -7.53 8.89 6.87
CA LEU A 104 -6.24 8.40 7.33
C LEU A 104 -5.13 9.30 6.81
N GLN A 105 -4.08 9.48 7.61
CA GLN A 105 -2.88 10.20 7.27
C GLN A 105 -1.68 9.45 7.84
N MET A 106 -0.76 9.04 6.98
CA MET A 106 0.35 8.14 7.33
C MET A 106 1.65 8.61 6.68
N ALA A 107 2.78 8.36 7.33
CA ALA A 107 4.10 8.60 6.76
C ALA A 107 4.71 7.30 6.23
N LEU A 108 5.09 7.34 4.95
CA LEU A 108 5.69 6.23 4.20
C LEU A 108 6.85 6.82 3.38
N LEU A 109 8.03 6.17 3.37
CA LEU A 109 9.26 6.64 2.69
C LEU A 109 9.56 8.14 2.92
N GLY A 110 9.33 8.63 4.13
CA GLY A 110 9.52 10.04 4.49
C GLY A 110 8.50 11.04 3.93
N ALA A 111 7.44 10.58 3.24
CA ALA A 111 6.35 11.43 2.74
C ALA A 111 5.04 11.11 3.46
N THR A 112 4.24 12.15 3.73
CA THR A 112 2.92 11.98 4.34
C THR A 112 1.84 11.87 3.27
N THR A 113 1.10 10.76 3.28
CA THR A 113 -0.03 10.50 2.38
C THR A 113 -1.32 10.50 3.17
N ALA A 114 -2.36 11.13 2.63
CA ALA A 114 -3.71 11.08 3.18
C ALA A 114 -4.61 10.21 2.29
N ALA A 115 -5.51 9.46 2.89
CA ALA A 115 -6.50 8.67 2.19
C ALA A 115 -7.89 8.91 2.79
N THR A 116 -8.89 9.01 1.91
CA THR A 116 -10.29 9.03 2.30
C THR A 116 -10.91 7.68 1.96
N ILE A 117 -11.64 7.10 2.90
CA ILE A 117 -12.35 5.84 2.75
C ILE A 117 -13.83 6.11 2.94
N ARG A 118 -14.67 5.47 2.13
CA ARG A 118 -16.12 5.49 2.32
C ARG A 118 -16.69 4.11 2.06
N THR A 119 -17.60 3.68 2.92
CA THR A 119 -18.34 2.43 2.78
C THR A 119 -19.80 2.69 3.07
N ASP A 120 -20.68 2.34 2.14
CA ASP A 120 -22.13 2.29 2.34
C ASP A 120 -22.56 0.83 2.12
N ALA A 121 -23.26 0.21 3.07
CA ALA A 121 -23.67 -1.19 3.02
C ALA A 121 -25.16 -1.37 3.33
N HIS A 122 -25.85 -2.11 2.49
CA HIS A 122 -27.27 -2.42 2.62
C HIS A 122 -27.45 -3.83 3.16
N VAL A 123 -28.17 -3.96 4.27
CA VAL A 123 -28.36 -5.22 4.99
C VAL A 123 -29.82 -5.48 5.32
N ASP A 124 -30.19 -6.73 5.58
CA ASP A 124 -31.52 -7.08 6.11
C ASP A 124 -31.63 -6.84 7.64
N ARG A 125 -32.77 -7.22 8.26
CA ARG A 125 -32.98 -7.06 9.71
C ARG A 125 -31.99 -7.85 10.57
N ALA A 126 -31.46 -8.96 10.06
CA ALA A 126 -30.47 -9.78 10.74
C ALA A 126 -29.02 -9.35 10.38
N PHE A 127 -28.88 -8.16 9.79
CA PHE A 127 -27.61 -7.60 9.32
C PHE A 127 -26.89 -8.47 8.28
N ALA A 128 -27.61 -9.31 7.53
CA ALA A 128 -27.05 -10.04 6.38
C ALA A 128 -26.89 -9.10 5.18
N LEU A 129 -25.72 -9.18 4.51
CA LEU A 129 -25.33 -8.26 3.44
C LEU A 129 -26.10 -8.52 2.14
N ARG A 130 -26.68 -7.45 1.57
CA ARG A 130 -27.37 -7.48 0.26
C ARG A 130 -26.60 -6.74 -0.82
N ALA A 131 -26.05 -5.59 -0.49
CA ALA A 131 -25.24 -4.79 -1.40
C ALA A 131 -24.27 -3.90 -0.63
N PHE A 132 -23.22 -3.43 -1.31
CA PHE A 132 -22.33 -2.42 -0.77
C PHE A 132 -21.71 -1.56 -1.86
N GLU A 133 -21.29 -0.37 -1.47
CA GLU A 133 -20.44 0.54 -2.23
C GLU A 133 -19.27 0.95 -1.33
N PHE A 134 -18.06 0.66 -1.78
CA PHE A 134 -16.81 1.04 -1.13
C PHE A 134 -16.05 2.00 -2.03
N SER A 135 -15.34 2.95 -1.43
CA SER A 135 -14.36 3.74 -2.16
C SER A 135 -13.15 4.11 -1.33
N LEU A 136 -12.01 4.16 -2.01
CA LEU A 136 -10.72 4.58 -1.48
C LEU A 136 -10.15 5.66 -2.41
N ASP A 137 -9.83 6.82 -1.85
CA ASP A 137 -9.20 7.92 -2.58
C ASP A 137 -7.91 8.36 -1.86
N PRO A 138 -6.73 8.01 -2.40
CA PRO A 138 -5.43 8.49 -1.92
C PRO A 138 -5.08 9.91 -2.37
N GLY A 139 -5.98 10.62 -3.04
CA GLY A 139 -5.78 11.97 -3.58
C GLY A 139 -5.22 11.99 -5.02
N THR A 140 -4.90 10.84 -5.60
CA THR A 140 -4.44 10.70 -7.00
C THR A 140 -5.53 10.18 -7.94
N GLY A 141 -6.60 9.60 -7.40
CA GLY A 141 -7.73 9.03 -8.14
C GLY A 141 -8.55 8.08 -7.26
N LYS A 142 -9.87 8.30 -7.22
CA LYS A 142 -10.81 7.46 -6.46
C LYS A 142 -10.98 6.10 -7.13
N VAL A 143 -10.85 5.04 -6.33
CA VAL A 143 -11.25 3.67 -6.70
C VAL A 143 -12.55 3.34 -6.00
N GLU A 144 -13.54 2.85 -6.75
CA GLU A 144 -14.85 2.46 -6.26
C GLU A 144 -15.06 0.97 -6.49
N VAL A 145 -15.63 0.27 -5.51
CA VAL A 145 -16.00 -1.14 -5.57
C VAL A 145 -17.45 -1.27 -5.18
N ARG A 146 -18.28 -1.77 -6.08
CA ARG A 146 -19.69 -2.06 -5.82
C ARG A 146 -19.89 -3.56 -5.79
N GLY A 147 -20.69 -4.03 -4.84
CA GLY A 147 -21.05 -5.44 -4.74
C GLY A 147 -22.54 -5.64 -4.54
N ARG A 148 -23.08 -6.69 -5.16
CA ARG A 148 -24.45 -7.17 -4.93
C ARG A 148 -24.44 -8.67 -4.67
N ILE A 149 -25.23 -9.08 -3.70
CA ILE A 149 -25.34 -10.47 -3.25
C ILE A 149 -26.73 -10.98 -3.64
N ASP A 150 -26.78 -12.01 -4.48
CA ASP A 150 -27.99 -12.76 -4.81
C ASP A 150 -27.81 -14.22 -4.41
N GLY A 151 -28.38 -14.60 -3.27
CA GLY A 151 -28.11 -15.88 -2.62
C GLY A 151 -26.62 -16.04 -2.30
N ARG A 152 -25.93 -16.91 -3.05
CA ARG A 152 -24.47 -17.16 -2.93
C ARG A 152 -23.65 -16.51 -4.03
N ARG A 153 -24.28 -15.78 -4.95
CA ARG A 153 -23.62 -15.10 -6.06
C ARG A 153 -23.26 -13.68 -5.64
N LEU A 154 -21.98 -13.37 -5.67
CA LEU A 154 -21.46 -12.02 -5.48
C LEU A 154 -21.11 -11.43 -6.85
N SER A 155 -21.82 -10.38 -7.25
CA SER A 155 -21.51 -9.59 -8.44
C SER A 155 -20.72 -8.36 -8.01
N LEU A 156 -19.53 -8.17 -8.58
CA LEU A 156 -18.62 -7.07 -8.25
C LEU A 156 -18.40 -6.18 -9.47
N GLU A 157 -18.35 -4.87 -9.23
CA GLU A 157 -17.93 -3.89 -10.21
C GLU A 157 -16.84 -3.01 -9.57
N VAL A 158 -15.65 -2.99 -10.16
CA VAL A 158 -14.53 -2.13 -9.75
C VAL A 158 -14.41 -1.02 -10.78
N ARG A 159 -14.49 0.23 -10.31
CA ARG A 159 -14.36 1.44 -11.13
C ARG A 159 -13.17 2.26 -10.67
N THR A 160 -12.36 2.70 -11.61
CA THR A 160 -11.26 3.63 -11.44
C THR A 160 -11.46 4.82 -12.37
N ALA A 161 -10.64 5.86 -12.24
CA ALA A 161 -10.65 6.98 -13.20
C ALA A 161 -10.35 6.55 -14.64
N SER A 162 -9.67 5.41 -14.82
CA SER A 162 -9.32 4.85 -16.12
C SER A 162 -10.40 3.92 -16.70
N GLY A 163 -11.29 3.33 -15.91
CA GLY A 163 -12.45 2.59 -16.44
C GLY A 163 -13.13 1.67 -15.41
N ALA A 164 -13.97 0.75 -15.89
CA ALA A 164 -14.73 -0.17 -15.05
C ALA A 164 -14.49 -1.62 -15.47
N ARG A 165 -14.50 -2.54 -14.50
CA ARG A 165 -14.47 -3.99 -14.71
C ARG A 165 -15.50 -4.65 -13.81
N ALA A 166 -16.25 -5.60 -14.36
CA ALA A 166 -17.19 -6.41 -13.59
C ALA A 166 -16.73 -7.87 -13.53
N GLU A 167 -17.05 -8.54 -12.44
CA GLU A 167 -16.87 -9.98 -12.28
C GLU A 167 -17.98 -10.57 -11.42
N GLU A 168 -18.18 -11.88 -11.56
CA GLU A 168 -19.08 -12.64 -10.69
C GLU A 168 -18.31 -13.74 -9.98
N ARG A 169 -18.68 -13.99 -8.72
CA ARG A 169 -18.10 -15.05 -7.89
C ARG A 169 -19.20 -15.86 -7.24
N LEU A 170 -19.07 -17.17 -7.30
CA LEU A 170 -19.90 -18.07 -6.51
C LEU A 170 -19.20 -18.33 -5.17
N LEU A 171 -19.92 -18.09 -4.08
CA LEU A 171 -19.42 -18.26 -2.72
C LEU A 171 -20.02 -19.52 -2.08
N ASP A 172 -19.36 -20.02 -1.04
CA ASP A 172 -19.90 -21.12 -0.23
C ASP A 172 -21.09 -20.64 0.61
N GLU A 173 -21.03 -19.39 1.07
CA GLU A 173 -22.08 -18.72 1.85
C GLU A 173 -22.09 -17.20 1.60
N PRO A 174 -23.19 -16.50 1.91
CA PRO A 174 -23.24 -15.04 1.83
C PRO A 174 -22.22 -14.38 2.79
N PRO A 175 -21.37 -13.46 2.32
CA PRO A 175 -20.32 -12.88 3.14
C PRO A 175 -20.84 -11.76 4.05
N ALA A 176 -20.15 -11.51 5.15
CA ALA A 176 -20.24 -10.25 5.90
C ALA A 176 -19.21 -9.23 5.40
N LEU A 177 -19.38 -7.96 5.72
CA LEU A 177 -18.32 -6.93 5.75
C LEU A 177 -17.88 -6.70 7.20
N SER A 178 -16.76 -6.00 7.38
CA SER A 178 -16.33 -5.58 8.72
C SER A 178 -17.37 -4.64 9.38
N GLN A 179 -18.04 -3.80 8.59
CA GLN A 179 -19.00 -2.80 9.08
C GLN A 179 -20.29 -3.41 9.68
N ASN A 180 -20.77 -4.55 9.19
CA ASN A 180 -21.98 -5.20 9.69
C ASN A 180 -21.71 -6.36 10.65
N LEU A 181 -20.47 -6.87 10.72
CA LEU A 181 -20.13 -8.05 11.52
C LEU A 181 -20.49 -7.91 13.01
N SER A 182 -20.12 -6.78 13.64
CA SER A 182 -20.36 -6.57 15.08
C SER A 182 -21.86 -6.48 15.42
N ARG A 183 -22.68 -5.93 14.51
CA ARG A 183 -24.14 -5.85 14.68
C ARG A 183 -24.82 -7.19 14.42
N ARG A 184 -24.36 -7.93 13.40
CA ARG A 184 -24.80 -9.31 13.15
C ARG A 184 -24.51 -10.22 14.35
N LEU A 185 -23.34 -10.04 14.98
CA LEU A 185 -22.98 -10.76 16.20
C LEU A 185 -23.88 -10.38 17.39
N ALA A 186 -24.20 -9.09 17.54
CA ALA A 186 -25.10 -8.61 18.60
C ALA A 186 -26.54 -9.08 18.43
N ASP A 187 -27.06 -9.11 17.20
CA ASP A 187 -28.39 -9.63 16.87
C ASP A 187 -28.55 -11.11 17.23
N GLY A 188 -27.48 -11.90 17.06
CA GLY A 188 -27.42 -13.31 17.49
C GLY A 188 -27.35 -13.53 19.00
N GLY A 189 -27.26 -12.46 19.80
CA GLY A 189 -27.12 -12.51 21.25
C GLY A 189 -25.68 -12.84 21.68
N LEU A 190 -24.89 -11.82 22.02
CA LEU A 190 -23.51 -11.91 22.50
C LEU A 190 -23.40 -12.79 23.76
N ALA A 191 -23.26 -14.10 23.58
CA ALA A 191 -23.13 -15.06 24.67
C ALA A 191 -21.66 -15.30 25.01
N THR A 192 -21.29 -15.19 26.29
CA THR A 192 -19.91 -15.44 26.74
C THR A 192 -19.51 -16.89 26.46
N GLY A 193 -18.34 -17.08 25.86
CA GLY A 193 -17.81 -18.37 25.42
C GLY A 193 -18.31 -18.82 24.05
N ALA A 194 -19.19 -18.06 23.40
CA ALA A 194 -19.65 -18.38 22.06
C ALA A 194 -18.53 -18.20 21.03
N ARG A 195 -18.47 -19.10 20.07
CA ARG A 195 -17.56 -19.05 18.93
C ARG A 195 -18.35 -19.08 17.64
N HIS A 196 -18.07 -18.14 16.76
CA HIS A 196 -18.71 -18.00 15.46
C HIS A 196 -17.67 -18.07 14.34
N GLN A 197 -18.10 -18.58 13.20
CA GLN A 197 -17.31 -18.59 11.97
C GLN A 197 -18.18 -18.11 10.83
N TRP A 198 -17.65 -17.17 10.05
CA TRP A 198 -18.29 -16.64 8.86
C TRP A 198 -17.26 -16.40 7.76
N THR A 199 -17.75 -16.16 6.56
CA THR A 199 -16.97 -15.58 5.47
C THR A 199 -17.10 -14.06 5.53
N MET A 200 -15.97 -13.35 5.55
CA MET A 200 -15.94 -11.89 5.41
C MET A 200 -15.37 -11.51 4.05
N PHE A 201 -16.06 -10.62 3.35
CA PHE A 201 -15.56 -9.94 2.16
C PHE A 201 -14.91 -8.62 2.56
N ASP A 202 -13.68 -8.40 2.12
CA ASP A 202 -12.97 -7.13 2.29
C ASP A 202 -12.88 -6.41 0.93
N PRO A 203 -13.58 -5.28 0.74
CA PRO A 203 -13.53 -4.49 -0.49
C PRO A 203 -12.15 -3.87 -0.79
N ALA A 204 -11.30 -3.67 0.22
CA ALA A 204 -9.96 -3.11 0.03
C ALA A 204 -8.97 -4.15 -0.50
N THR A 205 -9.24 -5.44 -0.34
CA THR A 205 -8.41 -6.53 -0.89
C THR A 205 -9.14 -7.38 -1.93
N LEU A 206 -10.43 -7.06 -2.17
CA LEU A 206 -11.37 -7.82 -3.00
C LEU A 206 -11.39 -9.31 -2.65
N ARG A 207 -11.33 -9.67 -1.36
CA ARG A 207 -11.23 -11.07 -0.91
C ARG A 207 -12.32 -11.51 0.03
N ASN A 208 -12.76 -12.75 -0.17
CA ASN A 208 -13.53 -13.53 0.79
C ASN A 208 -12.55 -14.35 1.63
N SER A 209 -12.53 -14.15 2.95
CA SER A 209 -11.73 -14.95 3.86
C SER A 209 -12.55 -15.38 5.08
N PRO A 210 -12.26 -16.55 5.67
CA PRO A 210 -12.90 -16.95 6.90
C PRO A 210 -12.51 -15.97 8.02
N VAL A 211 -13.50 -15.61 8.82
CA VAL A 211 -13.35 -14.88 10.07
C VAL A 211 -13.84 -15.78 11.20
N VAL A 212 -13.02 -15.88 12.25
CA VAL A 212 -13.39 -16.59 13.49
C VAL A 212 -13.56 -15.54 14.58
N VAL A 213 -14.67 -15.61 15.28
CA VAL A 213 -15.03 -14.65 16.34
C VAL A 213 -15.30 -15.40 17.63
N ASP A 214 -14.56 -15.05 18.68
CA ASP A 214 -14.71 -15.60 20.02
C ASP A 214 -15.24 -14.52 20.97
N VAL A 215 -16.40 -14.77 21.59
CA VAL A 215 -17.06 -13.82 22.48
C VAL A 215 -16.61 -14.08 23.92
N GLY A 216 -15.83 -13.14 24.46
CA GLY A 216 -15.39 -13.17 25.85
C GLY A 216 -16.44 -12.61 26.83
N ARG A 217 -15.98 -12.37 28.06
CA ARG A 217 -16.81 -11.75 29.11
C ARG A 217 -17.05 -10.27 28.85
N ARG A 218 -18.01 -9.72 29.59
CA ARG A 218 -18.28 -8.28 29.64
C ARG A 218 -17.24 -7.55 30.50
N GLU A 219 -16.78 -6.41 30.01
CA GLU A 219 -15.78 -5.55 30.65
C GLU A 219 -16.23 -4.09 30.60
N LEU A 220 -15.80 -3.28 31.58
CA LEU A 220 -16.03 -1.83 31.58
C LEU A 220 -14.89 -1.15 30.82
N VAL A 221 -15.21 -0.56 29.67
CA VAL A 221 -14.21 -0.01 28.74
C VAL A 221 -14.37 1.50 28.67
N ARG A 222 -13.26 2.23 28.77
CA ARG A 222 -13.26 3.69 28.64
C ARG A 222 -13.02 4.10 27.19
N GLY A 223 -13.95 4.87 26.62
CA GLY A 223 -13.73 5.67 25.42
C GLY A 223 -12.90 6.93 25.75
N ALA A 224 -12.30 7.56 24.74
CA ALA A 224 -11.54 8.80 24.96
C ALA A 224 -12.53 9.95 25.22
N GLY A 225 -12.58 10.42 26.48
CA GLY A 225 -13.51 11.47 26.90
C GLY A 225 -14.97 11.02 27.04
N VAL A 226 -15.23 9.71 27.08
CA VAL A 226 -16.57 9.12 27.26
C VAL A 226 -16.61 8.33 28.57
N ALA A 227 -17.78 8.29 29.23
CA ALA A 227 -17.99 7.46 30.42
C ALA A 227 -17.68 5.98 30.13
N PRO A 228 -17.26 5.18 31.14
CA PRO A 228 -17.06 3.75 30.96
C PRO A 228 -18.33 3.07 30.43
N ILE A 229 -18.19 2.29 29.35
CA ILE A 229 -19.29 1.58 28.70
C ILE A 229 -19.10 0.07 28.94
N PRO A 230 -20.13 -0.66 29.41
CA PRO A 230 -20.05 -2.10 29.57
C PRO A 230 -20.17 -2.80 28.20
N ALA A 231 -19.12 -3.50 27.78
CA ALA A 231 -19.00 -4.10 26.45
C ALA A 231 -18.37 -5.50 26.52
N PHE A 232 -18.75 -6.40 25.61
CA PHE A 232 -18.16 -7.72 25.48
C PHE A 232 -16.79 -7.62 24.83
N ARG A 233 -15.78 -8.29 25.42
CA ARG A 233 -14.48 -8.45 24.79
C ARG A 233 -14.59 -9.52 23.70
N VAL A 234 -14.54 -9.11 22.45
CA VAL A 234 -14.65 -9.96 21.26
C VAL A 234 -13.26 -10.11 20.66
N GLU A 235 -12.80 -11.33 20.46
CA GLU A 235 -11.57 -11.61 19.73
C GLU A 235 -11.92 -12.07 18.32
N MET A 236 -11.31 -11.44 17.32
CA MET A 236 -11.54 -11.77 15.92
C MET A 236 -10.22 -12.20 15.28
N THR A 237 -10.22 -13.34 14.60
CA THR A 237 -9.11 -13.78 13.76
C THR A 237 -9.52 -13.63 12.29
N PHE A 238 -8.84 -12.73 11.58
CA PHE A 238 -9.06 -12.45 10.16
C PHE A 238 -7.72 -12.28 9.43
N ALA A 239 -7.55 -12.95 8.29
CA ALA A 239 -6.31 -12.92 7.51
C ALA A 239 -5.04 -13.23 8.35
N GLY A 240 -5.16 -14.09 9.36
CA GLY A 240 -4.08 -14.43 10.30
C GLY A 240 -3.80 -13.39 11.39
N LEU A 241 -4.46 -12.23 11.35
CA LEU A 241 -4.39 -11.22 12.39
C LEU A 241 -5.47 -11.46 13.45
N ARG A 242 -5.07 -11.44 14.71
CA ARG A 242 -5.99 -11.51 15.85
C ARG A 242 -6.23 -10.13 16.45
N THR A 243 -7.39 -9.55 16.20
CA THR A 243 -7.80 -8.28 16.80
C THR A 243 -8.65 -8.52 18.05
N THR A 244 -8.64 -7.55 18.96
CA THR A 244 -9.52 -7.53 20.13
C THR A 244 -10.40 -6.28 20.05
N SER A 245 -11.72 -6.47 20.06
CA SER A 245 -12.70 -5.40 19.99
C SER A 245 -13.62 -5.47 21.20
N TRP A 246 -14.09 -4.32 21.68
CA TRP A 246 -15.06 -4.25 22.77
C TRP A 246 -16.40 -3.76 22.22
N VAL A 247 -17.38 -4.66 22.20
CA VAL A 247 -18.66 -4.51 21.49
C VAL A 247 -19.82 -4.41 22.49
N THR A 248 -20.68 -3.40 22.34
CA THR A 248 -21.89 -3.24 23.19
C THR A 248 -22.97 -4.27 22.83
N ASP A 249 -24.02 -4.36 23.66
CA ASP A 249 -25.21 -5.19 23.37
C ASP A 249 -25.90 -4.84 22.05
N THR A 250 -25.68 -3.62 21.54
CA THR A 250 -26.25 -3.12 20.27
C THR A 250 -25.31 -3.30 19.08
N GLY A 251 -24.13 -3.91 19.27
CA GLY A 251 -23.13 -4.11 18.22
C GLY A 251 -22.23 -2.91 17.98
N GLU A 252 -22.22 -1.89 18.83
CA GLU A 252 -21.31 -0.75 18.70
C GLU A 252 -19.91 -1.11 19.20
N VAL A 253 -18.90 -0.89 18.37
CA VAL A 253 -17.49 -1.04 18.76
C VAL A 253 -17.03 0.22 19.53
N VAL A 254 -16.70 0.04 20.81
CA VAL A 254 -16.21 1.10 21.71
C VAL A 254 -14.71 1.30 21.58
N ARG A 255 -13.98 0.19 21.43
CA ARG A 255 -12.52 0.15 21.30
C ARG A 255 -12.16 -1.07 20.47
N GLU A 256 -11.10 -0.99 19.69
CA GLU A 256 -10.52 -2.08 18.94
C GLU A 256 -9.00 -1.96 18.94
N GLU A 257 -8.31 -3.09 19.04
CA GLU A 257 -6.86 -3.19 19.08
C GLU A 257 -6.40 -4.28 18.10
N SER A 258 -5.35 -3.96 17.34
CA SER A 258 -4.70 -4.86 16.40
C SER A 258 -3.25 -5.13 16.83
N PRO A 259 -2.70 -6.33 16.53
CA PRO A 259 -1.33 -6.68 16.87
C PRO A 259 -0.29 -5.78 16.20
N LEU A 260 -0.68 -5.08 15.12
CA LEU A 260 0.17 -4.10 14.44
C LEU A 260 0.27 -2.76 15.20
N GLY A 261 -0.35 -2.63 16.38
CA GLY A 261 -0.34 -1.39 17.15
C GLY A 261 -1.35 -0.35 16.68
N LEU A 262 -2.30 -0.76 15.83
CA LEU A 262 -3.48 0.02 15.47
C LEU A 262 -4.51 -0.06 16.59
N ILE A 263 -5.02 1.10 16.99
CA ILE A 263 -6.08 1.22 18.01
C ILE A 263 -7.16 2.14 17.47
N THR A 264 -8.39 1.66 17.49
CA THR A 264 -9.57 2.47 17.20
C THR A 264 -10.32 2.67 18.50
N ILE A 265 -10.74 3.90 18.81
CA ILE A 265 -11.46 4.20 20.05
C ILE A 265 -12.56 5.21 19.81
N ARG A 266 -13.72 5.00 20.43
CA ARG A 266 -14.84 5.96 20.42
C ARG A 266 -14.43 7.27 21.08
N GLU A 267 -14.73 8.37 20.40
CA GLU A 267 -14.45 9.73 20.85
C GLU A 267 -15.62 10.68 20.57
N SER A 268 -15.54 11.91 21.06
CA SER A 268 -16.43 12.98 20.61
C SER A 268 -16.12 13.39 19.16
N PRO A 269 -17.09 13.97 18.42
CA PRO A 269 -16.85 14.47 17.07
C PRO A 269 -15.69 15.48 17.00
N GLN A 270 -15.57 16.35 18.00
CA GLN A 270 -14.51 17.35 18.05
C GLN A 270 -13.14 16.68 18.23
N SER A 271 -13.03 15.72 19.16
CA SER A 271 -11.78 14.99 19.38
C SER A 271 -11.38 14.20 18.15
N ALA A 272 -12.30 13.43 17.57
CA ALA A 272 -12.07 12.57 16.41
C ALA A 272 -11.50 13.35 15.21
N ARG A 273 -12.11 14.51 14.88
CA ARG A 273 -11.68 15.35 13.76
C ARG A 273 -10.39 16.14 14.01
N THR A 274 -9.97 16.28 15.27
CA THR A 274 -8.72 16.94 15.60
C THR A 274 -7.57 16.01 15.25
N MET A 275 -6.98 16.21 14.06
CA MET A 275 -5.75 15.53 13.67
C MET A 275 -4.62 16.04 14.54
N ALA A 276 -3.96 15.15 15.28
CA ALA A 276 -2.74 15.49 15.96
C ALA A 276 -1.63 15.58 14.91
N VAL A 277 -1.23 16.78 14.49
CA VAL A 277 0.03 16.95 13.75
C VAL A 277 1.16 16.88 14.76
N SER A 278 1.42 15.69 15.31
CA SER A 278 2.60 15.53 16.15
C SER A 278 3.84 15.54 15.25
N ASN A 279 4.90 16.21 15.69
CA ASN A 279 6.20 16.15 15.04
C ASN A 279 6.79 14.72 14.99
N ARG A 280 6.14 13.74 15.68
CA ARG A 280 6.43 12.31 15.71
C ARG A 280 5.76 11.49 14.60
N ILE A 281 4.91 12.09 13.76
CA ILE A 281 4.44 11.49 12.49
C ILE A 281 5.61 11.12 11.54
N ARG A 282 6.86 11.37 11.91
CA ARG A 282 8.06 11.03 11.14
C ARG A 282 8.56 9.58 11.28
N GLU A 283 8.02 8.75 12.17
CA GLU A 283 8.38 7.33 12.14
C GLU A 283 7.73 6.66 10.92
N ASP A 284 8.57 6.35 9.93
CA ASP A 284 8.18 5.73 8.68
C ASP A 284 7.68 4.30 8.95
N LEU A 285 6.42 4.03 8.58
CA LEU A 285 5.80 2.72 8.82
C LEU A 285 6.59 1.59 8.14
N LEU A 286 7.17 1.85 6.96
CA LEU A 286 7.96 0.85 6.23
C LEU A 286 9.28 0.54 6.93
N GLN A 287 9.95 1.54 7.50
CA GLN A 287 11.15 1.33 8.32
C GLN A 287 10.83 0.56 9.59
N THR A 288 9.68 0.85 10.18
CA THR A 288 9.21 0.18 11.40
C THR A 288 8.88 -1.29 11.19
N ALA A 289 8.46 -1.65 9.98
CA ALA A 289 8.16 -3.03 9.59
C ALA A 289 9.39 -3.80 9.07
N ALA A 290 10.56 -3.15 8.95
CA ALA A 290 11.77 -3.77 8.41
C ALA A 290 12.32 -4.86 9.36
N VAL A 291 12.84 -5.93 8.77
CA VAL A 291 13.45 -7.05 9.50
C VAL A 291 14.97 -6.88 9.47
N VAL A 292 15.55 -6.46 10.59
CA VAL A 292 17.01 -6.35 10.72
C VAL A 292 17.60 -7.74 10.94
N PRO A 293 18.41 -8.27 10.02
CA PRO A 293 18.94 -9.62 10.14
C PRO A 293 20.11 -9.68 11.13
N ARG A 294 20.30 -10.85 11.76
CA ARG A 294 21.55 -11.16 12.47
C ARG A 294 22.56 -11.70 11.46
N MET A 295 23.70 -11.05 11.31
CA MET A 295 24.72 -11.45 10.34
C MET A 295 26.13 -11.21 10.86
N SER A 296 27.04 -12.16 10.61
CA SER A 296 28.48 -12.00 10.87
C SER A 296 29.21 -11.36 9.69
N THR A 297 28.71 -11.59 8.48
CA THR A 297 29.25 -11.02 7.23
C THR A 297 28.31 -9.93 6.74
N ARG A 298 28.84 -8.74 6.52
CA ARG A 298 28.07 -7.60 6.02
C ARG A 298 27.81 -7.75 4.51
N ILE A 299 26.59 -7.41 4.10
CA ILE A 299 26.23 -7.24 2.69
C ILE A 299 26.27 -5.72 2.40
N ASP A 300 27.31 -5.27 1.70
CA ASP A 300 27.45 -3.86 1.32
C ASP A 300 26.69 -3.55 0.03
N GLU A 301 26.87 -4.39 -0.98
CA GLU A 301 26.25 -4.27 -2.30
C GLU A 301 25.46 -5.56 -2.60
N PRO A 302 24.12 -5.53 -2.53
CA PRO A 302 23.26 -6.68 -2.84
C PRO A 302 23.54 -7.31 -4.20
N ARG A 303 23.94 -6.51 -5.20
CA ARG A 303 24.26 -6.96 -6.57
C ARG A 303 25.48 -7.88 -6.66
N ASP A 304 26.35 -7.84 -5.65
CA ASP A 304 27.57 -8.65 -5.60
C ASP A 304 27.32 -10.05 -4.99
N VAL A 305 26.15 -10.28 -4.39
CA VAL A 305 25.81 -11.56 -3.76
C VAL A 305 25.54 -12.60 -4.84
N ARG A 306 26.28 -13.72 -4.79
CA ARG A 306 26.10 -14.87 -5.68
C ARG A 306 25.23 -15.96 -5.06
N ARG A 307 25.35 -16.13 -3.75
CA ARG A 307 24.52 -17.05 -2.97
C ARG A 307 24.31 -16.49 -1.57
N LEU A 308 23.09 -16.62 -1.07
CA LEU A 308 22.71 -16.19 0.27
C LEU A 308 21.92 -17.30 0.94
N ARG A 309 22.36 -17.74 2.12
CA ARG A 309 21.62 -18.69 2.95
C ARG A 309 21.08 -17.96 4.16
N LEU A 310 19.77 -17.98 4.31
CA LEU A 310 19.03 -17.32 5.38
C LEU A 310 18.34 -18.39 6.22
N ARG A 311 18.42 -18.29 7.54
CA ARG A 311 17.49 -18.96 8.42
C ARG A 311 16.36 -18.00 8.73
N VAL A 312 15.14 -18.38 8.39
CA VAL A 312 13.94 -17.54 8.50
C VAL A 312 12.98 -18.18 9.50
N ARG A 313 12.71 -17.48 10.60
CA ARG A 313 11.79 -17.91 11.67
C ARG A 313 10.54 -17.05 11.69
N GLY A 314 9.40 -17.62 12.12
CA GLY A 314 8.12 -16.91 12.17
C GLY A 314 7.30 -17.05 10.88
N LEU A 315 7.77 -17.81 9.88
CA LEU A 315 7.01 -18.10 8.66
C LEU A 315 5.71 -18.87 8.95
N GLU A 316 5.71 -19.66 10.03
CA GLU A 316 4.55 -20.42 10.51
C GLU A 316 3.37 -19.55 10.96
N ALA A 317 3.60 -18.25 11.22
CA ALA A 317 2.54 -17.30 11.54
C ALA A 317 1.64 -16.99 10.33
N ALA A 318 2.10 -17.30 9.12
CA ALA A 318 1.33 -17.14 7.88
C ALA A 318 1.14 -18.47 7.16
N ALA A 319 -0.05 -18.68 6.61
CA ALA A 319 -0.38 -19.88 5.85
C ALA A 319 0.03 -19.71 4.37
N PHE A 320 1.33 -19.71 4.07
CA PHE A 320 1.79 -19.72 2.68
C PHE A 320 1.75 -21.12 2.07
N PRO A 321 1.31 -21.28 0.80
CA PRO A 321 1.52 -22.51 0.07
C PRO A 321 3.03 -22.81 0.02
N ARG A 322 3.45 -24.01 0.43
CA ARG A 322 4.89 -24.40 0.40
C ARG A 322 5.51 -24.19 -0.98
N GLY A 323 4.74 -24.42 -2.04
CA GLY A 323 5.18 -24.20 -3.43
C GLY A 323 5.51 -22.74 -3.78
N ASP A 324 5.11 -21.77 -2.97
CA ASP A 324 5.48 -20.36 -3.16
C ASP A 324 6.87 -20.02 -2.62
N LEU A 325 7.33 -20.76 -1.62
CA LEU A 325 8.67 -20.59 -1.05
C LEU A 325 9.76 -21.30 -1.87
N ASP A 326 9.38 -22.12 -2.86
CA ASP A 326 10.32 -22.87 -3.69
C ASP A 326 10.23 -22.51 -5.19
N GLY A 327 11.36 -22.65 -5.88
CA GLY A 327 11.47 -22.52 -7.32
C GLY A 327 12.07 -21.20 -7.80
N GLY A 328 12.64 -21.25 -9.02
CA GLY A 328 13.39 -20.14 -9.60
C GLY A 328 14.76 -19.98 -8.92
N ALA A 329 15.06 -18.77 -8.45
CA ALA A 329 16.32 -18.45 -7.76
C ALA A 329 16.33 -18.82 -6.27
N GLN A 330 15.30 -19.50 -5.77
CA GLN A 330 15.08 -19.76 -4.35
C GLN A 330 14.78 -21.24 -4.09
N ARG A 331 15.41 -21.79 -3.06
CA ARG A 331 15.18 -23.15 -2.53
C ARG A 331 15.07 -23.12 -1.02
N THR A 332 14.09 -23.83 -0.47
CA THR A 332 13.78 -23.90 0.94
C THR A 332 14.00 -25.32 1.45
N ASP A 333 14.69 -25.43 2.59
CA ASP A 333 14.92 -26.68 3.33
C ASP A 333 14.67 -26.41 4.82
N GLY A 334 13.51 -26.82 5.32
CA GLY A 334 13.07 -26.52 6.67
C GLY A 334 12.91 -25.00 6.91
N ASP A 335 13.67 -24.47 7.87
CA ASP A 335 13.72 -23.03 8.20
C ASP A 335 14.84 -22.29 7.44
N VAL A 336 15.58 -22.98 6.56
CA VAL A 336 16.67 -22.39 5.78
C VAL A 336 16.24 -22.15 4.35
N VAL A 337 16.37 -20.91 3.89
CA VAL A 337 16.15 -20.49 2.51
C VAL A 337 17.49 -20.18 1.86
N GLU A 338 17.79 -20.82 0.74
CA GLU A 338 18.93 -20.54 -0.12
C GLU A 338 18.46 -19.73 -1.34
N LEU A 339 19.07 -18.57 -1.53
CA LEU A 339 18.91 -17.72 -2.69
C LEU A 339 20.18 -17.77 -3.54
N ILE A 340 20.03 -17.87 -4.85
CA ILE A 340 21.12 -17.82 -5.82
C ILE A 340 20.96 -16.61 -6.74
N ASP A 341 22.07 -16.11 -7.27
CA ASP A 341 22.06 -15.07 -8.29
C ASP A 341 21.24 -15.51 -9.52
N PRO A 342 20.14 -14.81 -9.87
CA PRO A 342 19.31 -15.20 -11.01
C PRO A 342 20.03 -15.19 -12.36
N ARG A 343 21.21 -14.55 -12.45
CA ARG A 343 22.09 -14.63 -13.64
C ARG A 343 22.69 -16.03 -13.84
N GLN A 344 22.76 -16.84 -12.79
CA GLN A 344 23.30 -18.21 -12.80
C GLN A 344 22.21 -19.27 -12.98
N MET A 345 20.94 -18.88 -13.01
CA MET A 345 19.83 -19.81 -13.22
C MET A 345 19.93 -20.49 -14.57
N THR A 346 19.59 -21.78 -14.60
CA THR A 346 19.47 -22.55 -15.83
C THR A 346 18.00 -22.82 -16.13
N ALA A 347 17.65 -22.91 -17.41
CA ALA A 347 16.28 -23.18 -17.80
C ALA A 347 15.87 -24.59 -17.39
N GLU A 348 14.69 -24.77 -16.83
CA GLU A 348 14.16 -26.09 -16.45
C GLU A 348 13.14 -26.55 -17.48
N ARG A 349 12.45 -27.66 -17.22
CA ARG A 349 11.30 -28.07 -18.03
C ARG A 349 10.29 -26.92 -18.06
N ALA A 350 9.70 -26.67 -19.22
CA ALA A 350 8.72 -25.60 -19.36
C ALA A 350 7.55 -25.77 -18.37
N ASP A 351 7.12 -24.65 -17.79
CA ASP A 351 6.00 -24.62 -16.86
C ASP A 351 4.70 -24.73 -17.70
N PRO A 352 3.95 -25.84 -17.59
CA PRO A 352 2.73 -26.02 -18.39
C PRO A 352 1.67 -24.97 -18.09
N ASP A 353 1.73 -24.35 -16.91
CA ASP A 353 0.78 -23.35 -16.45
C ASP A 353 1.20 -21.92 -16.84
N ALA A 354 2.37 -21.72 -17.47
CA ALA A 354 2.88 -20.37 -17.77
C ALA A 354 1.85 -19.52 -18.54
N SER A 355 1.16 -20.12 -19.51
CA SER A 355 0.16 -19.44 -20.34
C SER A 355 -0.99 -18.77 -19.56
N ARG A 356 -1.35 -19.28 -18.36
CA ARG A 356 -2.40 -18.66 -17.52
C ARG A 356 -2.02 -17.25 -17.08
N TYR A 357 -0.73 -16.99 -16.94
CA TYR A 357 -0.17 -15.71 -16.53
C TYR A 357 -0.06 -14.71 -17.69
N LEU A 358 -0.80 -14.92 -18.77
CA LEU A 358 -1.07 -13.93 -19.83
C LEU A 358 -2.43 -13.24 -19.65
N ALA A 359 -3.34 -13.83 -18.87
CA ALA A 359 -4.70 -13.31 -18.72
C ALA A 359 -4.71 -11.99 -17.94
N ALA A 360 -5.65 -11.11 -18.29
CA ALA A 360 -5.97 -9.92 -17.50
C ALA A 360 -6.76 -10.30 -16.25
N GLU A 361 -6.50 -9.59 -15.15
CA GLU A 361 -7.17 -9.76 -13.86
C GLU A 361 -7.36 -8.38 -13.19
N PRO A 362 -8.20 -8.24 -12.14
CA PRO A 362 -8.35 -6.96 -11.45
C PRO A 362 -6.99 -6.35 -11.06
N PHE A 363 -6.81 -5.07 -11.35
CA PHE A 363 -5.57 -4.29 -11.17
C PHE A 363 -4.40 -4.65 -12.11
N ILE A 364 -4.53 -5.68 -12.95
CA ILE A 364 -3.57 -6.07 -13.99
C ILE A 364 -4.30 -6.11 -15.34
N GLU A 365 -4.77 -4.94 -15.79
CA GLU A 365 -5.62 -4.79 -16.97
C GLU A 365 -4.80 -4.82 -18.29
N SER A 366 -4.07 -5.92 -18.50
CA SER A 366 -3.22 -6.16 -19.69
C SER A 366 -3.97 -6.18 -21.03
N ASP A 367 -5.29 -6.30 -21.00
CA ASP A 367 -6.19 -6.20 -22.15
C ASP A 367 -6.58 -4.76 -22.52
N ALA A 368 -6.29 -3.79 -21.67
CA ALA A 368 -6.63 -2.39 -21.89
C ALA A 368 -5.87 -1.81 -23.10
N PRO A 369 -6.55 -1.09 -24.02
CA PRO A 369 -5.92 -0.54 -25.23
C PRO A 369 -4.70 0.36 -24.95
N GLU A 370 -4.77 1.18 -23.90
CA GLU A 370 -3.67 2.08 -23.50
C GLU A 370 -2.46 1.31 -22.95
N ILE A 371 -2.68 0.21 -22.21
CA ILE A 371 -1.59 -0.65 -21.72
C ILE A 371 -0.91 -1.34 -22.90
N ARG A 372 -1.70 -1.89 -23.84
CA ARG A 372 -1.16 -2.54 -25.05
C ARG A 372 -0.35 -1.58 -25.89
N ALA A 373 -0.89 -0.39 -26.16
CA ALA A 373 -0.20 0.65 -26.93
C ALA A 373 1.12 1.07 -26.28
N GLU A 374 1.13 1.28 -24.96
CA GLU A 374 2.34 1.64 -24.22
C GLU A 374 3.37 0.50 -24.22
N ALA A 375 2.92 -0.74 -24.02
CA ALA A 375 3.80 -1.91 -23.99
C ALA A 375 4.45 -2.18 -25.36
N ASP A 376 3.67 -2.10 -26.45
CA ASP A 376 4.16 -2.20 -27.83
C ASP A 376 5.17 -1.09 -28.16
N ALA A 377 4.92 0.14 -27.69
CA ALA A 377 5.84 1.24 -27.84
C ALA A 377 7.16 1.00 -27.08
N ALA A 378 7.09 0.47 -25.86
CA ALA A 378 8.25 0.20 -25.02
C ALA A 378 9.19 -0.84 -25.63
N VAL A 379 8.65 -1.89 -26.26
CA VAL A 379 9.44 -3.02 -26.82
C VAL A 379 9.65 -2.96 -28.34
N ARG A 380 9.27 -1.86 -28.99
CA ARG A 380 9.40 -1.68 -30.44
C ARG A 380 10.83 -1.95 -30.92
N GLY A 381 10.98 -2.86 -31.87
CA GLY A 381 12.29 -3.23 -32.44
C GLY A 381 13.15 -4.13 -31.53
N ILE A 382 12.62 -4.62 -30.41
CA ILE A 382 13.32 -5.54 -29.51
C ILE A 382 12.85 -6.98 -29.78
N GLU A 383 13.81 -7.85 -30.08
CA GLU A 383 13.58 -9.27 -30.33
C GLU A 383 14.01 -10.12 -29.13
N GLY A 384 13.25 -11.18 -28.87
CA GLY A 384 13.52 -12.15 -27.81
C GLY A 384 12.96 -11.76 -26.44
N ASP A 385 12.36 -12.75 -25.77
CA ASP A 385 11.63 -12.55 -24.51
C ASP A 385 12.48 -11.93 -23.42
N ARG A 386 13.74 -12.38 -23.28
CA ARG A 386 14.67 -11.86 -22.28
C ARG A 386 14.97 -10.36 -22.51
N ALA A 387 15.22 -9.96 -23.75
CA ALA A 387 15.53 -8.57 -24.07
C ALA A 387 14.31 -7.66 -23.91
N ARG A 388 13.11 -8.15 -24.28
CA ARG A 388 11.85 -7.46 -24.02
C ARG A 388 11.59 -7.29 -22.53
N ALA A 389 11.78 -8.34 -21.75
CA ALA A 389 11.64 -8.31 -20.30
C ALA A 389 12.58 -7.27 -19.65
N GLU A 390 13.86 -7.24 -20.06
CA GLU A 390 14.83 -6.24 -19.60
C GLU A 390 14.41 -4.83 -19.99
N ARG A 391 14.03 -4.65 -21.26
CA ARG A 391 13.58 -3.36 -21.78
C ARG A 391 12.41 -2.80 -20.98
N LEU A 392 11.42 -3.64 -20.68
CA LEU A 392 10.27 -3.26 -19.84
C LEU A 392 10.70 -2.90 -18.42
N THR A 393 11.67 -3.61 -17.82
CA THR A 393 12.15 -3.31 -16.47
C THR A 393 12.72 -1.89 -16.42
N ARG A 394 13.57 -1.55 -17.40
CA ARG A 394 14.15 -0.20 -17.51
C ARG A 394 13.11 0.86 -17.85
N TYR A 395 12.16 0.52 -18.71
CA TYR A 395 11.12 1.44 -19.17
C TYR A 395 10.19 1.84 -18.04
N VAL A 396 9.65 0.87 -17.29
CA VAL A 396 8.74 1.13 -16.17
C VAL A 396 9.44 1.93 -15.07
N ASN A 397 10.71 1.59 -14.76
CA ASN A 397 11.50 2.36 -13.81
C ASN A 397 11.65 3.84 -14.21
N ALA A 398 11.89 4.10 -15.50
CA ALA A 398 12.06 5.46 -16.00
C ALA A 398 10.72 6.21 -16.18
N LEU A 399 9.62 5.48 -16.35
CA LEU A 399 8.29 6.04 -16.57
C LEU A 399 7.65 6.53 -15.26
N LEU A 400 7.94 5.88 -14.13
CA LEU A 400 7.27 6.11 -12.87
C LEU A 400 8.12 6.92 -11.87
N ASP A 401 7.51 7.94 -11.29
CA ASP A 401 8.03 8.62 -10.11
C ASP A 401 7.80 7.75 -8.87
N LYS A 402 8.87 7.31 -8.21
CA LYS A 402 8.78 6.55 -6.95
C LYS A 402 8.27 7.44 -5.82
N LYS A 403 7.00 7.29 -5.44
CA LYS A 403 6.37 7.95 -4.29
C LYS A 403 5.45 6.94 -3.59
N PRO A 404 5.42 6.90 -2.25
CA PRO A 404 4.47 6.05 -1.55
C PRO A 404 3.04 6.44 -1.89
N THR A 405 2.19 5.43 -2.04
CA THR A 405 0.75 5.64 -2.23
C THR A 405 -0.03 4.66 -1.37
N VAL A 406 -1.21 5.07 -0.91
CA VAL A 406 -2.16 4.17 -0.22
C VAL A 406 -3.29 3.88 -1.21
N SER A 407 -2.96 3.18 -2.29
CA SER A 407 -3.84 2.98 -3.44
C SER A 407 -4.15 1.50 -3.69
N LEU A 408 -5.15 1.25 -4.53
CA LEU A 408 -5.29 -0.05 -5.20
C LEU A 408 -4.51 0.05 -6.53
N PRO A 409 -3.41 -0.71 -6.73
CA PRO A 409 -2.45 -0.52 -7.82
C PRO A 409 -2.99 -0.96 -9.19
N SER A 410 -4.04 -0.31 -9.69
CA SER A 410 -4.56 -0.52 -11.06
C SER A 410 -3.51 -0.12 -12.09
N ALA A 411 -3.04 -1.06 -12.92
CA ALA A 411 -2.03 -0.79 -13.93
C ALA A 411 -2.42 0.36 -14.87
N ARG A 412 -3.71 0.48 -15.23
CA ARG A 412 -4.22 1.60 -16.05
C ARG A 412 -4.09 2.94 -15.34
N GLU A 413 -4.43 2.96 -14.05
CA GLU A 413 -4.31 4.18 -13.24
C GLU A 413 -2.86 4.57 -13.01
N VAL A 414 -1.98 3.58 -12.81
CA VAL A 414 -0.53 3.80 -12.71
C VAL A 414 0.03 4.38 -14.01
N LEU A 415 -0.37 3.86 -15.18
CA LEU A 415 0.04 4.42 -16.46
C LEU A 415 -0.42 5.88 -16.64
N ARG A 416 -1.63 6.19 -16.16
CA ARG A 416 -2.21 7.54 -16.24
C ARG A 416 -1.49 8.54 -15.31
N THR A 417 -1.27 8.14 -14.06
CA THR A 417 -0.72 9.01 -13.00
C THR A 417 0.80 9.09 -13.04
N LYS A 418 1.47 8.03 -13.51
CA LYS A 418 2.93 7.87 -13.57
C LYS A 418 3.63 7.99 -12.21
N VAL A 419 2.92 7.64 -11.14
CA VAL A 419 3.39 7.74 -9.76
C VAL A 419 3.06 6.45 -9.04
N GLY A 420 3.98 5.96 -8.20
CA GLY A 420 3.68 4.86 -7.29
C GLY A 420 4.91 4.24 -6.62
N ASP A 421 4.69 3.25 -5.77
CA ASP A 421 5.73 2.51 -5.07
C ASP A 421 5.97 1.12 -5.71
N CYS A 422 6.52 0.18 -4.92
CA CYS A 422 6.78 -1.19 -5.38
C CYS A 422 5.54 -1.89 -5.97
N ASN A 423 4.35 -1.61 -5.44
CA ASN A 423 3.12 -2.23 -5.90
C ASN A 423 2.72 -1.72 -7.29
N GLU A 424 2.72 -0.40 -7.49
CA GLU A 424 2.37 0.21 -8.76
C GLU A 424 3.38 -0.12 -9.88
N HIS A 425 4.68 -0.10 -9.57
CA HIS A 425 5.72 -0.51 -10.52
C HIS A 425 5.55 -1.96 -10.95
N THR A 426 5.26 -2.84 -9.99
CA THR A 426 5.08 -4.27 -10.24
C THR A 426 3.81 -4.53 -11.04
N ALA A 427 2.69 -3.91 -10.67
CA ALA A 427 1.42 -4.07 -11.38
C ALA A 427 1.51 -3.59 -12.83
N LEU A 428 2.09 -2.40 -13.06
CA LEU A 428 2.28 -1.87 -14.41
C LEU A 428 3.21 -2.75 -15.25
N TYR A 429 4.36 -3.19 -14.69
CA TYR A 429 5.26 -4.09 -15.40
C TYR A 429 4.56 -5.39 -15.80
N VAL A 430 3.84 -6.03 -14.88
CA VAL A 430 3.15 -7.30 -15.16
C VAL A 430 2.09 -7.09 -16.24
N ALA A 431 1.31 -6.01 -16.17
CA ALA A 431 0.30 -5.71 -17.19
C ALA A 431 0.92 -5.49 -18.57
N MET A 432 2.00 -4.71 -18.67
CA MET A 432 2.71 -4.46 -19.92
C MET A 432 3.39 -5.73 -20.47
N ALA A 433 4.00 -6.54 -19.60
CA ALA A 433 4.62 -7.81 -19.99
C ALA A 433 3.58 -8.77 -20.60
N ARG A 434 2.44 -8.94 -19.92
CA ARG A 434 1.32 -9.77 -20.42
C ARG A 434 0.78 -9.26 -21.75
N ALA A 435 0.67 -7.93 -21.92
CA ALA A 435 0.18 -7.31 -23.14
C ALA A 435 1.05 -7.61 -24.37
N VAL A 436 2.37 -7.80 -24.20
CA VAL A 436 3.31 -8.17 -25.28
C VAL A 436 3.59 -9.67 -25.36
N GLY A 437 2.77 -10.48 -24.69
CA GLY A 437 2.84 -11.94 -24.76
C GLY A 437 3.86 -12.60 -23.83
N LEU A 438 4.39 -11.88 -22.83
CA LEU A 438 5.28 -12.45 -21.82
C LEU A 438 4.47 -12.87 -20.59
N PRO A 439 4.41 -14.17 -20.24
CA PRO A 439 3.75 -14.57 -19.01
C PRO A 439 4.45 -13.96 -17.79
N ALA A 440 3.69 -13.27 -16.94
CA ALA A 440 4.24 -12.55 -15.81
C ALA A 440 3.33 -12.64 -14.59
N ARG A 441 3.92 -12.70 -13.40
CA ARG A 441 3.21 -12.78 -12.13
C ARG A 441 3.88 -11.94 -11.06
N ILE A 442 3.11 -11.60 -10.03
CA ILE A 442 3.60 -10.83 -8.88
C ILE A 442 4.22 -11.80 -7.87
N ALA A 443 5.42 -11.48 -7.41
CA ALA A 443 6.06 -12.08 -6.25
C ALA A 443 6.14 -11.04 -5.14
N VAL A 444 5.92 -11.47 -3.90
CA VAL A 444 5.93 -10.58 -2.74
C VAL A 444 6.74 -11.22 -1.64
N GLY A 445 7.55 -10.42 -0.99
CA GLY A 445 8.46 -10.90 0.04
C GLY A 445 9.30 -9.77 0.58
N LEU A 446 10.62 -10.01 0.66
CA LEU A 446 11.57 -9.12 1.30
C LEU A 446 12.76 -8.85 0.38
N VAL A 447 13.26 -7.62 0.40
CA VAL A 447 14.50 -7.22 -0.28
C VAL A 447 15.47 -6.60 0.70
N PHE A 448 16.76 -6.89 0.56
CA PHE A 448 17.78 -6.34 1.42
C PHE A 448 18.22 -4.95 0.95
N VAL A 449 17.91 -3.94 1.75
CA VAL A 449 18.18 -2.53 1.44
C VAL A 449 18.74 -1.89 2.70
N HIS A 450 19.89 -1.23 2.60
CA HIS A 450 20.46 -0.43 3.71
C HIS A 450 20.61 -1.19 5.04
N GLY A 451 20.96 -2.48 5.00
CA GLY A 451 21.24 -3.27 6.20
C GLY A 451 20.05 -4.02 6.79
N ALA A 452 18.86 -3.90 6.22
CA ALA A 452 17.66 -4.60 6.67
C ALA A 452 16.84 -5.16 5.50
N PHE A 453 15.97 -6.11 5.79
CA PHE A 453 15.00 -6.67 4.85
C PHE A 453 13.69 -5.89 4.91
N TYR A 454 13.27 -5.31 3.80
CA TYR A 454 12.03 -4.54 3.67
C TYR A 454 10.99 -5.30 2.87
N TYR A 455 9.72 -5.22 3.28
CA TYR A 455 8.62 -5.77 2.50
C TYR A 455 8.54 -5.12 1.13
N HIS A 456 8.40 -5.95 0.09
CA HIS A 456 8.49 -5.51 -1.29
C HIS A 456 7.72 -6.44 -2.22
N ALA A 457 7.26 -5.88 -3.34
CA ALA A 457 6.65 -6.61 -4.43
C ALA A 457 7.50 -6.42 -5.69
N TRP A 458 7.67 -7.49 -6.47
CA TRP A 458 8.38 -7.47 -7.74
C TRP A 458 7.79 -8.46 -8.76
N PRO A 459 8.01 -8.26 -10.06
CA PRO A 459 7.61 -9.22 -11.08
C PRO A 459 8.50 -10.47 -11.18
N GLU A 460 7.88 -11.63 -11.42
CA GLU A 460 8.51 -12.79 -12.03
C GLU A 460 8.00 -12.94 -13.47
N VAL A 461 8.90 -12.92 -14.44
CA VAL A 461 8.57 -13.06 -15.86
C VAL A 461 9.09 -14.38 -16.41
N TYR A 462 8.24 -15.11 -17.14
CA TYR A 462 8.62 -16.34 -17.78
C TYR A 462 9.43 -16.04 -19.04
N VAL A 463 10.64 -16.58 -19.11
CA VAL A 463 11.51 -16.48 -20.29
C VAL A 463 11.60 -17.87 -20.90
N ASP A 464 10.97 -18.05 -22.05
CA ASP A 464 11.06 -19.29 -22.81
C ASP A 464 12.45 -19.45 -23.43
N ARG A 465 12.90 -20.70 -23.55
CA ARG A 465 14.14 -21.11 -24.19
C ARG A 465 13.84 -22.26 -25.14
N ALA A 466 14.70 -22.42 -26.15
CA ALA A 466 14.54 -23.49 -27.11
C ALA A 466 14.40 -24.88 -26.46
N ALA A 467 13.68 -25.77 -27.14
CA ALA A 467 13.48 -27.17 -26.77
C ALA A 467 12.62 -27.42 -25.51
N GLY A 468 11.55 -26.63 -25.31
CA GLY A 468 10.56 -26.88 -24.24
C GLY A 468 11.12 -26.64 -22.85
N ARG A 469 12.06 -25.69 -22.73
CA ARG A 469 12.68 -25.30 -21.48
C ARG A 469 12.42 -23.83 -21.22
N GLY A 470 12.25 -23.43 -19.97
CA GLY A 470 12.14 -22.01 -19.64
C GLY A 470 12.42 -21.77 -18.17
N LEU A 471 12.32 -20.52 -17.74
CA LEU A 471 12.51 -20.16 -16.34
C LEU A 471 11.70 -18.92 -15.96
N TRP A 472 11.22 -18.90 -14.73
CA TRP A 472 10.67 -17.71 -14.08
C TRP A 472 11.81 -16.83 -13.59
N LEU A 473 12.07 -15.73 -14.28
CA LEU A 473 13.12 -14.78 -13.96
C LEU A 473 12.56 -13.67 -13.05
N PRO A 474 13.07 -13.50 -11.83
CA PRO A 474 12.72 -12.33 -11.03
C PRO A 474 13.39 -11.08 -11.61
N VAL A 475 12.63 -9.99 -11.71
CA VAL A 475 13.07 -8.68 -12.17
C VAL A 475 12.51 -7.63 -11.22
N ASP A 476 13.15 -6.47 -11.10
CA ASP A 476 12.66 -5.41 -10.22
C ASP A 476 12.67 -4.04 -10.94
N PRO A 477 11.53 -3.57 -11.45
CA PRO A 477 11.41 -2.23 -12.04
C PRO A 477 11.47 -1.11 -10.99
N THR A 478 11.23 -1.35 -9.71
CA THR A 478 11.33 -0.32 -8.66
C THR A 478 12.78 -0.02 -8.29
N LEU A 479 13.62 -1.06 -8.23
CA LEU A 479 15.06 -0.94 -7.95
C LEU A 479 15.91 -0.87 -9.22
N ASN A 480 15.26 -0.89 -10.40
CA ASN A 480 15.92 -0.93 -11.70
C ASN A 480 16.92 -2.10 -11.77
N GLN A 481 16.47 -3.32 -11.54
CA GLN A 481 17.32 -4.52 -11.56
C GLN A 481 16.82 -5.55 -12.58
N PHE A 482 17.72 -5.95 -13.48
CA PHE A 482 17.51 -7.06 -14.40
C PHE A 482 18.76 -7.94 -14.49
N PRO A 483 18.66 -9.24 -14.18
CA PRO A 483 17.68 -9.81 -13.25
C PRO A 483 17.73 -9.12 -11.88
N ALA A 484 16.74 -9.37 -11.02
CA ALA A 484 16.82 -9.02 -9.60
C ALA A 484 18.05 -9.67 -8.93
N ASP A 485 18.52 -9.12 -7.81
CA ASP A 485 19.69 -9.67 -7.08
C ASP A 485 19.35 -10.86 -6.17
N ALA A 486 20.40 -11.52 -5.65
CA ALA A 486 20.30 -12.69 -4.78
C ALA A 486 19.88 -12.38 -3.33
N THR A 487 19.34 -11.18 -3.07
CA THR A 487 18.80 -10.78 -1.75
C THR A 487 17.28 -10.64 -1.75
N HIS A 488 16.62 -10.94 -2.87
CA HIS A 488 15.17 -11.00 -2.97
C HIS A 488 14.65 -12.33 -2.40
N LEU A 489 14.12 -12.29 -1.18
CA LEU A 489 13.50 -13.43 -0.50
C LEU A 489 11.99 -13.43 -0.76
N ARG A 490 11.51 -14.34 -1.60
CA ARG A 490 10.08 -14.51 -1.91
C ARG A 490 9.36 -15.21 -0.77
N LEU A 491 8.21 -14.65 -0.36
CA LEU A 491 7.33 -15.23 0.65
C LEU A 491 6.05 -15.82 0.05
N THR A 492 5.49 -15.16 -0.97
CA THR A 492 4.27 -15.58 -1.65
C THR A 492 4.24 -15.10 -3.10
N ARG A 493 3.33 -15.66 -3.90
CA ARG A 493 3.02 -15.18 -5.26
C ARG A 493 1.56 -14.79 -5.38
N GLY A 494 1.28 -13.83 -6.25
CA GLY A 494 -0.06 -13.31 -6.56
C GLY A 494 -0.24 -11.84 -6.19
N GLY A 495 -1.42 -11.30 -6.50
CA GLY A 495 -1.73 -9.88 -6.34
C GLY A 495 -1.98 -9.46 -4.89
N LEU A 496 -2.67 -8.33 -4.72
CA LEU A 496 -3.07 -7.75 -3.41
C LEU A 496 -3.68 -8.79 -2.47
N ASP A 497 -4.43 -9.70 -3.07
CA ASP A 497 -5.13 -10.78 -2.43
C ASP A 497 -4.15 -11.69 -1.65
N LYS A 498 -2.97 -11.99 -2.21
CA LYS A 498 -1.91 -12.79 -1.57
C LYS A 498 -0.99 -11.94 -0.69
N GLN A 499 -0.86 -10.65 -0.97
CA GLN A 499 -0.10 -9.71 -0.14
C GLN A 499 -0.63 -9.62 1.29
N ALA A 500 -1.94 -9.66 1.49
CA ALA A 500 -2.53 -9.63 2.83
C ALA A 500 -2.03 -10.76 3.75
N ALA A 501 -1.58 -11.89 3.19
CA ALA A 501 -1.02 -13.01 3.96
C ALA A 501 0.33 -12.68 4.63
N ILE A 502 0.95 -11.54 4.29
CA ILE A 502 2.19 -11.06 4.90
C ILE A 502 1.92 -10.36 6.24
N LEU A 503 0.74 -9.78 6.43
CA LEU A 503 0.43 -8.99 7.63
C LEU A 503 0.74 -9.71 8.95
N PRO A 504 0.44 -11.02 9.12
CA PRO A 504 0.78 -11.76 10.35
C PRO A 504 2.28 -11.92 10.60
N LEU A 505 3.14 -11.71 9.60
CA LEU A 505 4.59 -11.81 9.76
C LEU A 505 5.21 -10.55 10.36
N ILE A 506 4.54 -9.40 10.25
CA ILE A 506 5.06 -8.11 10.70
C ILE A 506 5.29 -8.17 12.21
N GLY A 507 6.53 -7.95 12.64
CA GLY A 507 6.95 -8.04 14.04
C GLY A 507 7.20 -9.45 14.57
N HIS A 508 6.89 -10.50 13.80
CA HIS A 508 7.12 -11.89 14.16
C HIS A 508 8.27 -12.55 13.39
N LEU A 509 8.57 -12.05 12.19
CA LEU A 509 9.63 -12.58 11.35
C LEU A 509 11.03 -12.24 11.89
N ALA A 510 11.91 -13.24 11.95
CA ALA A 510 13.32 -13.05 12.28
C ALA A 510 14.21 -13.74 11.22
N ILE A 511 15.31 -13.08 10.86
CA ILE A 511 16.25 -13.57 9.85
C ILE A 511 17.66 -13.65 10.44
N ASP A 512 18.28 -14.82 10.33
CA ASP A 512 19.72 -15.00 10.55
C ASP A 512 20.40 -15.29 9.21
N VAL A 513 21.43 -14.53 8.86
CA VAL A 513 22.27 -14.82 7.69
C VAL A 513 23.25 -15.94 8.06
N VAL A 514 23.05 -17.11 7.46
CA VAL A 514 23.86 -18.32 7.69
C VAL A 514 25.17 -18.26 6.91
N SER A 515 25.11 -17.87 5.64
CA SER A 515 26.31 -17.68 4.80
C SER A 515 26.02 -16.72 3.64
N VAL A 516 27.05 -16.02 3.20
CA VAL A 516 27.03 -15.12 2.04
C VAL A 516 28.23 -15.44 1.17
N ASP A 517 27.98 -15.78 -0.09
CA ASP A 517 29.02 -15.94 -1.11
C ASP A 517 28.95 -14.73 -2.04
N LEU A 518 30.04 -13.95 -2.10
CA LEU A 518 30.14 -12.76 -2.93
C LEU A 518 30.88 -13.06 -4.24
N GLU A 519 30.71 -12.17 -5.22
CA GLU A 519 31.47 -12.20 -6.46
C GLU A 519 32.99 -12.06 -6.18
N PRO A 520 33.86 -12.84 -6.86
CA PRO A 520 35.30 -12.76 -6.65
C PRO A 520 35.86 -11.35 -6.86
N ASN A 521 36.88 -10.98 -6.06
CA ASN A 521 37.59 -9.68 -6.13
C ASN A 521 36.76 -8.42 -5.80
N ARG A 522 35.61 -8.55 -5.14
CA ARG A 522 34.89 -7.41 -4.55
C ARG A 522 35.32 -7.26 -3.09
N THR A 523 36.13 -6.24 -2.82
CA THR A 523 36.48 -5.85 -1.46
C THR A 523 35.27 -5.17 -0.81
N PRO A 524 34.82 -5.58 0.39
CA PRO A 524 33.82 -4.84 1.15
C PRO A 524 34.26 -3.38 1.29
N ILE A 525 33.36 -2.43 1.05
CA ILE A 525 33.70 -1.01 1.17
C ILE A 525 33.84 -0.71 2.67
N LEU A 526 35.08 -0.78 3.17
CA LEU A 526 35.48 -0.31 4.50
C LEU A 526 35.53 1.23 4.52
N VAL A 527 34.42 1.90 4.21
CA VAL A 527 34.30 3.36 4.41
C VAL A 527 33.13 3.62 5.34
N GLY A 528 33.47 4.13 6.53
CA GLY A 528 32.56 4.36 7.63
C GLY A 528 31.45 5.35 7.29
N ARG A 529 30.24 4.81 7.10
CA ARG A 529 29.07 5.43 7.73
C ARG A 529 28.70 4.56 8.91
N GLN A 530 28.73 5.14 10.10
CA GLN A 530 28.17 4.48 11.27
C GLN A 530 26.71 4.10 10.95
N PRO A 531 26.27 2.90 11.31
CA PRO A 531 24.85 2.56 11.29
C PRO A 531 24.10 3.65 12.05
N VAL A 532 23.03 4.17 11.47
CA VAL A 532 22.04 4.89 12.28
C VAL A 532 21.51 3.85 13.26
N ASP A 533 21.72 4.10 14.56
CA ASP A 533 21.20 3.25 15.62
C ASP A 533 19.66 3.22 15.52
N LEU A 534 19.12 2.13 15.02
CA LEU A 534 17.69 1.82 14.97
C LEU A 534 17.29 0.90 16.13
N GLY A 535 18.06 0.88 17.22
CA GLY A 535 17.70 0.16 18.43
C GLY A 535 16.28 0.52 18.88
N ALA A 536 15.57 -0.47 19.43
CA ALA A 536 14.23 -0.27 19.99
C ALA A 536 14.28 0.80 21.09
N LEU A 537 13.85 2.01 20.77
CA LEU A 537 13.71 3.09 21.73
C LEU A 537 12.63 2.69 22.74
N THR A 538 13.03 2.35 23.96
CA THR A 538 12.11 2.26 25.09
C THR A 538 11.48 3.63 25.33
N VAL A 539 10.24 3.80 24.89
CA VAL A 539 9.46 5.02 25.15
C VAL A 539 8.87 4.93 26.56
N PRO A 540 9.17 5.88 27.46
CA PRO A 540 8.50 5.94 28.76
C PRO A 540 7.04 6.34 28.59
N ILE A 541 6.14 5.59 29.23
CA ILE A 541 4.71 5.86 29.29
C ILE A 541 4.49 7.19 30.04
N PRO A 542 3.80 8.19 29.45
CA PRO A 542 3.48 9.41 30.16
C PRO A 542 2.49 9.12 31.30
N ARG A 543 2.94 9.28 32.54
CA ARG A 543 2.04 9.34 33.70
C ARG A 543 1.34 10.69 33.68
N ARG A 544 0.02 10.70 33.88
CA ARG A 544 -0.76 11.93 34.10
C ARG A 544 -0.17 12.68 35.30
N GLU A 545 0.29 13.90 35.09
CA GLU A 545 0.43 14.87 36.17
C GLU A 545 -0.97 15.18 36.72
N SER A 546 -1.23 14.73 37.93
CA SER A 546 -2.36 15.19 38.72
C SER A 546 -2.10 16.63 39.16
N SER A 547 -2.49 17.60 38.34
CA SER A 547 -2.61 18.99 38.81
C SER A 547 -3.85 19.09 39.70
N CYS A 548 -3.71 18.70 40.97
CA CYS A 548 -4.62 19.14 42.02
C CYS A 548 -4.41 20.65 42.21
N CYS A 549 -5.35 21.45 41.74
CA CYS A 549 -5.53 22.82 42.23
C CYS A 549 -5.80 22.77 43.73
N ALA A 550 -4.81 23.14 44.54
CA ALA A 550 -5.01 23.48 45.94
C ALA A 550 -5.48 24.95 46.01
N CYS A 551 -6.78 25.15 46.23
CA CYS A 551 -7.31 26.40 46.77
C CYS A 551 -7.14 26.40 48.30
N ARG A 552 -6.21 27.22 48.81
CA ARG A 552 -6.22 27.91 50.12
C ARG A 552 -5.27 29.11 49.94
N ARG A 553 -5.60 30.38 50.16
CA ARG A 553 -6.52 31.05 51.08
C ARG A 553 -7.19 32.23 50.41
#